data_AF-A0A7X9JUN9-F1
#
_entry.id   AF-A0A7X9JUN9-F1
#
_cell.length_a   1.000
_cell.length_b   1.000
_cell.length_c   1.000
_cell.angle_alpha   90.00
_cell.angle_beta   90.00
_cell.angle_gamma   90.00
#
_symmetry.space_group_name_H-M   'P 1'
#
loop_
_entity.id
_entity.type
_entity.pdbx_description
1 polymer ?
#
loop_
_entity_poly.entity_id
_entity_poly.type
_entity_poly.pdbx_seq_one_letter_code
_entity_poly.pdbx_strand_id
1 'polypeptide(L)' 'MKKRVLFLCTSNSCRSQMAEGVTNHFFGDKLEAFSAGTQASYVNPLAIEVLKEIGIDIS' A
#
# COMPACT_ATOMS: atom_id res chain seq x y z
N MET A 1 -15.19 14.30 4.80
CA MET A 1 -15.26 12.83 4.81
C MET A 1 -14.37 12.31 3.69
N LYS A 2 -13.38 11.46 3.99
CA LYS A 2 -12.47 10.91 2.97
C LYS A 2 -13.14 9.75 2.24
N LYS A 3 -12.85 9.56 0.95
CA LYS A 3 -13.32 8.38 0.21
C LYS A 3 -12.41 7.20 0.54
N ARG A 4 -13.01 6.03 0.80
CA ARG A 4 -12.26 4.81 1.13
C ARG A 4 -11.97 4.01 -0.12
N VAL A 5 -10.74 3.50 -0.24
CA VAL A 5 -10.27 2.70 -1.39
C VAL A 5 -9.64 1.41 -0.89
N LEU A 6 -9.93 0.29 -1.54
CA LEU A 6 -9.33 -1.01 -1.25
C LEU A 6 -8.57 -1.53 -2.49
N PHE A 7 -7.27 -1.74 -2.35
CA PHE A 7 -6.43 -2.37 -3.37
C PHE A 7 -6.32 -3.88 -3.14
N LEU A 8 -6.58 -4.67 -4.16
CA LEU A 8 -6.55 -6.13 -4.09
C LEU A 8 -5.41 -6.69 -4.95
N CYS A 9 -4.61 -7.60 -4.38
CA CYS A 9 -3.73 -8.48 -5.16
C CYS A 9 -3.79 -9.91 -4.62
N THR A 10 -3.02 -10.84 -5.19
CA THR A 10 -3.03 -12.24 -4.71
C THR A 10 -2.49 -12.36 -3.29
N SER A 11 -1.29 -11.84 -3.01
CA SER A 11 -0.55 -12.15 -1.79
C SER A 11 -0.48 -11.04 -0.74
N ASN A 12 -1.13 -9.90 -1.00
CA ASN A 12 -0.95 -8.66 -0.24
C ASN A 12 0.51 -8.32 0.12
N SER A 13 1.45 -8.61 -0.79
CA SER A 13 2.89 -8.61 -0.50
C SER A 13 3.64 -7.47 -1.19
N CYS A 14 3.35 -7.16 -2.46
CA CYS A 14 4.01 -6.06 -3.19
C CYS A 14 3.01 -5.01 -3.69
N ARG A 15 2.25 -5.33 -4.76
CA ARG A 15 1.47 -4.36 -5.53
C ARG A 15 0.43 -3.60 -4.71
N SER A 16 -0.37 -4.31 -3.93
CA SER A 16 -1.44 -3.70 -3.13
C SER A 16 -0.88 -2.90 -1.94
N GLN A 17 0.21 -3.37 -1.31
CA GLN A 17 0.93 -2.64 -0.26
C GLN A 17 1.54 -1.34 -0.79
N MET A 18 2.21 -1.41 -1.95
CA MET A 18 2.76 -0.22 -2.59
C MET A 18 1.67 0.79 -2.96
N ALA A 19 0.55 0.31 -3.50
CA ALA A 19 -0.59 1.17 -3.86
C ALA A 19 -1.22 1.84 -2.63
N GLU A 20 -1.36 1.12 -1.52
CA GLU A 20 -1.84 1.69 -0.24
C GLU A 20 -0.90 2.79 0.26
N GLY A 21 0.41 2.50 0.37
CA GLY A 21 1.41 3.46 0.85
C GLY A 21 1.47 4.73 -0.01
N VAL A 22 1.54 4.59 -1.33
CA VAL A 22 1.54 5.72 -2.27
C VAL A 22 0.26 6.55 -2.14
N THR A 23 -0.90 5.89 -2.04
CA THR A 23 -2.18 6.60 -1.96
C THR A 23 -2.31 7.38 -0.66
N ASN A 24 -1.96 6.75 0.47
CA ASN A 24 -2.03 7.39 1.78
C ASN A 24 -1.01 8.53 1.92
N HIS A 25 0.16 8.41 1.30
CA HIS A 25 1.19 9.47 1.32
C HIS A 25 0.77 10.70 0.50
N PHE A 26 0.40 10.52 -0.77
CA PHE A 26 0.14 11.65 -1.67
C PHE A 26 -1.31 12.17 -1.65
N PHE A 27 -2.28 11.34 -1.27
CA PHE A 27 -3.70 11.66 -1.33
C PHE A 27 -4.41 11.47 0.01
N GLY A 28 -3.66 11.35 1.12
CA GLY A 28 -4.21 11.11 2.45
C GLY A 28 -5.14 12.21 2.95
N ASP A 29 -5.16 13.40 2.35
CA ASP A 29 -6.12 14.47 2.63
C ASP A 29 -7.53 14.17 2.06
N LYS A 30 -7.60 13.42 0.95
CA LYS A 30 -8.84 13.14 0.19
C LYS A 30 -9.28 11.68 0.29
N LEU A 31 -8.32 10.77 0.43
CA LEU A 31 -8.52 9.32 0.37
C LEU A 31 -8.03 8.65 1.67
N GLU A 32 -8.62 7.50 1.93
CA GLU A 32 -8.17 6.56 2.95
C GLU A 32 -8.04 5.20 2.28
N ALA A 33 -6.79 4.78 2.03
CA ALA A 33 -6.50 3.56 1.30
C ALA A 33 -6.20 2.38 2.24
N PHE A 34 -6.62 1.20 1.80
CA PHE A 34 -6.39 -0.09 2.42
C PHE A 34 -5.95 -1.09 1.35
N SER A 35 -5.32 -2.18 1.77
CA SER A 35 -4.92 -3.28 0.89
C SER A 35 -5.31 -4.64 1.46
N ALA A 36 -5.59 -5.59 0.58
CA ALA A 36 -5.83 -6.98 0.94
C ALA A 36 -5.37 -7.94 -0.17
N GLY A 37 -5.36 -9.23 0.15
CA GLY A 37 -5.14 -10.25 -0.85
C GLY A 37 -5.83 -11.56 -0.56
N THR A 38 -6.05 -12.35 -1.61
CA THR A 38 -6.77 -13.63 -1.53
C THR A 38 -5.99 -14.69 -0.76
N GLN A 39 -4.66 -14.58 -0.73
CA GLN A 39 -3.73 -15.44 0.02
C GLN A 39 -2.64 -14.56 0.66
N ALA A 40 -3.04 -13.74 1.65
CA ALA A 40 -2.15 -12.77 2.28
C ALA A 40 -0.85 -13.42 2.82
N SER A 41 0.26 -12.72 2.60
CA SER A 41 1.61 -13.07 3.01
C SER A 41 2.24 -11.85 3.71
N TYR A 42 3.54 -11.91 4.00
CA TYR A 42 4.33 -10.78 4.48
C TYR A 42 4.53 -9.72 3.39
N VAL A 43 4.78 -8.47 3.81
CA VAL A 43 5.16 -7.37 2.92
C VAL A 43 6.54 -7.67 2.35
N ASN A 44 6.66 -7.67 1.02
CA ASN A 44 7.91 -7.98 0.35
C ASN A 44 8.97 -6.93 0.74
N PRO A 45 10.16 -7.33 1.24
CA PRO A 45 11.22 -6.40 1.60
C PRO A 45 11.63 -5.43 0.49
N LEU A 46 11.59 -5.86 -0.78
CA LEU A 46 11.87 -4.99 -1.92
C LEU A 46 10.79 -3.94 -2.14
N ALA A 47 9.53 -4.23 -1.80
CA ALA A 47 8.46 -3.23 -1.87
C ALA A 47 8.67 -2.13 -0.81
N ILE A 48 9.13 -2.52 0.38
CA ILE A 48 9.53 -1.58 1.44
C ILE A 48 10.73 -0.75 0.99
N GLU A 49 11.77 -1.38 0.44
CA GLU A 49 12.98 -0.71 -0.04
C GLU A 49 12.67 0.33 -1.13
N VAL A 50 11.94 -0.07 -2.18
CA VAL A 50 11.59 0.81 -3.30
C VAL A 50 10.72 1.99 -2.86
N LEU A 51 9.79 1.79 -1.91
CA LEU A 51 9.01 2.92 -1.41
C LEU A 51 9.81 3.84 -0.48
N LYS A 52 10.78 3.30 0.27
CA LYS A 52 11.70 4.12 1.06
C LYS A 52 12.55 5.04 0.19
N GLU A 53 12.90 4.64 -1.04
CA GLU A 53 13.60 5.51 -2.00
C GLU A 53 12.86 6.82 -2.29
N ILE A 54 11.52 6.81 -2.19
CA ILE A 54 10.67 7.99 -2.37
C ILE A 54 10.09 8.53 -1.06
N GLY A 55 10.63 8.12 0.09
CA GLY A 55 10.25 8.63 1.41
C GLY A 55 8.93 8.06 1.96
N ILE A 56 8.49 6.90 1.46
CA ILE A 56 7.26 6.24 1.91
C ILE A 56 7.65 4.97 2.68
N ASP A 57 7.23 4.87 3.94
CA ASP A 57 7.43 3.66 4.74
C ASP A 57 6.16 2.80 4.76
N ILE A 58 6.31 1.52 4.44
CA ILE A 58 5.24 0.50 4.43
C ILE A 58 5.65 -0.76 5.21
N SER A 59 6.66 -0.67 6.08
CA SER A 59 7.05 -1.78 6.96
C SER A 59 6.12 -1.97 8.15
#